data_AF-A0A9D7PBY9-F1
#
_entry.id   AF-A0A9D7PBY9-F1
#
_cell.length_a   1.000
_cell.length_b   1.000
_cell.length_c   1.000
_cell.angle_alpha   90.00
_cell.angle_beta   90.00
_cell.angle_gamma   90.00
#
_symmetry.space_group_name_H-M   'P 1'
#
loop_
_entity.id
_entity.type
_entity.pdbx_description
1 polymer ?
#
loop_
_entity_poly.entity_id
_entity_poly.type
_entity_poly.pdbx_seq_one_letter_code
_entity_poly.pdbx_strand_id
1 'polypeptide(L)'
;MKVDTGMSRLGVAPSEVVAVVTRAAALGLDVVGVMTHLANADVEDPAQPDATTWAQLDAFDAAIAAVRATGAPVTSCHAANSPGAMVFPRARRDLVQVGLALALATAGGPTDAALAAARRCASSPTSRSCAGCRPARGSATAASA
;
A
#
# COMPACT_ATOMS: atom_id res chain seq x y z
N MET A 1 -3.57 3.97 -9.24
CA MET A 1 -4.57 5.02 -8.98
C MET A 1 -4.67 5.29 -7.49
N LYS A 2 -4.73 6.55 -7.07
CA LYS A 2 -4.97 6.92 -5.67
C LYS A 2 -6.46 7.19 -5.46
N VAL A 3 -7.05 6.63 -4.40
CA VAL A 3 -8.42 6.89 -3.97
C VAL A 3 -8.37 7.75 -2.72
N ASP A 4 -9.17 8.81 -2.67
CA ASP A 4 -9.31 9.62 -1.47
C ASP A 4 -10.42 9.06 -0.59
N THR A 5 -10.04 8.37 0.49
CA THR A 5 -10.99 7.77 1.41
C THR A 5 -11.23 8.63 2.66
N GLY A 6 -10.81 9.89 2.69
CA GLY A 6 -11.09 10.81 3.81
C GLY A 6 -9.96 11.75 4.20
N MET A 7 -8.88 11.86 3.40
CA MET A 7 -7.84 12.87 3.64
C MET A 7 -8.15 14.19 2.92
N SER A 8 -9.01 14.17 1.90
CA SER A 8 -9.46 15.34 1.14
C SER A 8 -8.29 16.17 0.59
N ARG A 9 -7.23 15.50 0.11
CA ARG A 9 -5.99 16.14 -0.34
C ARG A 9 -5.60 15.75 -1.76
N LEU A 10 -5.45 14.44 -2.01
CA LEU A 10 -5.06 13.89 -3.31
C LEU A 10 -5.71 12.53 -3.49
N GLY A 11 -6.35 12.32 -4.63
CA GLY A 11 -6.95 11.05 -5.01
C GLY A 11 -8.27 11.26 -5.74
N VAL A 12 -8.76 10.19 -6.34
CA VAL A 12 -10.08 10.12 -6.96
C VAL A 12 -11.11 9.85 -5.88
N ALA A 13 -12.27 10.50 -5.91
CA ALA A 13 -13.33 10.20 -4.96
C ALA A 13 -13.83 8.74 -5.16
N PRO A 14 -14.26 8.03 -4.10
CA PRO A 14 -14.70 6.64 -4.23
C PRO A 14 -15.83 6.45 -5.25
N SER A 15 -16.71 7.45 -5.41
CA SER A 15 -17.79 7.46 -6.39
C SER A 15 -17.32 7.60 -7.84
N GLU A 16 -16.11 8.08 -8.08
CA GLU A 16 -15.59 8.40 -9.41
C GLU A 16 -14.61 7.34 -9.94
N VAL A 17 -14.20 6.37 -9.11
CA VAL A 17 -13.15 5.40 -9.45
C VAL A 17 -13.46 4.61 -10.73
N VAL A 18 -14.73 4.23 -10.93
CA VAL A 18 -15.16 3.49 -12.13
C VAL A 18 -15.04 4.35 -13.39
N ALA A 19 -15.43 5.62 -13.30
CA ALA A 19 -15.35 6.55 -14.43
C ALA A 19 -13.89 6.79 -14.83
N VAL A 20 -13.01 7.00 -13.85
CA VAL A 20 -11.58 7.20 -14.09
C VAL A 20 -10.92 5.97 -14.70
N VAL A 21 -11.22 4.77 -14.19
CA VAL A 21 -10.66 3.51 -14.72
C VAL A 21 -11.13 3.26 -16.14
N THR A 22 -12.42 3.44 -16.42
CA THR A 22 -12.99 3.31 -17.78
C THR A 22 -12.33 4.30 -18.74
N ARG A 23 -12.11 5.55 -18.30
CA ARG A 23 -11.44 6.55 -19.13
C ARG A 23 -9.97 6.22 -19.37
N ALA A 24 -9.26 5.73 -18.36
CA ALA A 24 -7.87 5.28 -18.51
C ALA A 24 -7.75 4.14 -19.52
N ALA A 25 -8.63 3.14 -19.44
CA ALA A 25 -8.65 2.03 -20.40
C ALA A 25 -8.90 2.50 -21.84
N ALA A 26 -9.82 3.45 -22.04
CA ALA A 26 -10.07 4.06 -23.35
C ALA A 26 -8.87 4.83 -23.93
N LEU A 27 -7.91 5.21 -23.08
CA LEU A 27 -6.64 5.83 -23.46
C LEU A 27 -5.49 4.81 -23.61
N GLY A 28 -5.77 3.51 -23.48
CA GLY A 28 -4.76 2.45 -23.51
C GLY A 28 -3.93 2.34 -22.23
N LEU A 29 -4.45 2.81 -21.10
CA LEU A 29 -3.78 2.76 -19.80
C LEU A 29 -4.45 1.75 -18.87
N ASP A 30 -3.66 0.82 -18.33
CA ASP A 30 -4.14 -0.16 -17.37
C ASP A 30 -3.96 0.30 -15.92
N VAL A 31 -5.05 0.23 -15.15
CA VAL A 31 -4.99 0.42 -13.69
C VAL A 31 -4.56 -0.88 -13.02
N VAL A 32 -3.25 -1.05 -12.87
CA VAL A 32 -2.64 -2.25 -12.24
C VAL A 32 -2.60 -2.19 -10.72
N GLY A 33 -2.82 -1.02 -10.12
CA GLY A 33 -2.76 -0.86 -8.68
C GLY A 33 -3.62 0.28 -8.13
N VAL A 34 -4.10 0.11 -6.90
CA VAL A 34 -4.99 1.04 -6.20
C VAL A 34 -4.42 1.34 -4.82
N MET A 35 -4.39 2.61 -4.41
CA MET A 35 -3.88 2.99 -3.09
C MET A 35 -4.70 4.07 -2.40
N THR A 36 -4.69 4.08 -1.08
CA THR A 36 -5.17 5.17 -0.24
C THR A 36 -4.12 5.47 0.85
N HIS A 37 -4.32 6.57 1.59
CA HIS A 37 -3.50 6.91 2.73
C HIS A 37 -4.39 7.14 3.95
N LEU A 38 -4.08 6.47 5.06
CA LEU A 38 -4.83 6.57 6.30
C LEU A 38 -4.48 7.88 7.02
N ALA A 39 -5.50 8.63 7.40
CA ALA A 39 -5.36 9.96 7.99
C ALA A 39 -4.90 9.88 9.46
N ASN A 40 -5.56 9.03 10.26
CA ASN A 40 -5.38 8.96 11.71
C ASN A 40 -4.92 7.57 12.15
N ALA A 41 -3.87 7.06 11.51
CA ALA A 41 -3.34 5.73 11.82
C ALA A 41 -2.35 5.74 12.99
N ASP A 42 -1.81 6.90 13.34
CA ASP A 42 -0.94 7.19 14.48
C ASP A 42 -1.74 7.41 15.77
N VAL A 43 -2.41 6.35 16.22
CA VAL A 43 -3.18 6.38 17.47
C VAL A 43 -2.28 6.29 18.71
N GLU A 44 -2.69 6.94 19.80
CA GLU A 44 -1.96 6.89 21.08
C GLU A 44 -2.03 5.50 21.74
N ASP A 45 -3.22 4.88 21.75
CA ASP A 45 -3.44 3.54 22.26
C ASP A 45 -3.80 2.57 21.11
N PRO A 46 -2.91 1.64 20.72
CA PRO A 46 -3.20 0.62 19.72
C PRO A 46 -4.39 -0.29 20.04
N ALA A 47 -4.80 -0.39 21.32
CA ALA A 47 -6.00 -1.13 21.73
C ALA A 47 -7.30 -0.35 21.45
N GLN A 48 -7.21 0.96 21.16
CA GLN A 48 -8.34 1.84 20.84
C GLN A 48 -8.13 2.55 19.49
N PRO A 49 -8.11 1.79 18.38
CA PRO A 49 -7.90 2.35 17.06
C PRO A 49 -9.05 3.27 16.63
N ASP A 50 -8.70 4.38 15.96
CA ASP A 50 -9.64 5.42 15.51
C ASP A 50 -10.71 4.85 14.55
N ALA A 51 -11.98 5.14 14.84
CA ALA A 51 -13.14 4.75 14.03
C ALA A 51 -13.07 5.30 12.59
N THR A 52 -12.48 6.48 12.40
CA THR A 52 -12.29 7.08 11.08
C THR A 52 -11.38 6.20 10.22
N THR A 53 -10.29 5.66 10.76
CA THR A 53 -9.39 4.77 10.02
C THR A 53 -10.11 3.50 9.55
N TRP A 54 -11.05 2.96 10.35
CA TRP A 54 -11.88 1.83 9.91
C TRP A 54 -12.81 2.21 8.76
N ALA A 55 -13.49 3.36 8.86
CA ALA A 55 -14.34 3.86 7.77
C ALA A 55 -13.54 4.11 6.48
N GLN A 56 -12.30 4.60 6.57
CA GLN A 56 -11.42 4.75 5.42
C GLN A 56 -11.09 3.39 4.77
N LEU A 57 -10.83 2.36 5.57
CA LEU A 57 -10.56 1.00 5.08
C LEU A 57 -11.79 0.38 4.41
N ASP A 58 -12.99 0.59 4.97
CA ASP A 58 -14.25 0.14 4.36
C ASP A 58 -14.49 0.81 3.01
N ALA A 59 -14.33 2.14 2.94
CA ALA A 59 -14.44 2.88 1.69
C ALA A 59 -13.39 2.42 0.65
N PHE A 60 -12.18 2.11 1.11
CA PHE A 60 -11.12 1.60 0.25
C PHE A 60 -11.44 0.20 -0.31
N ASP A 61 -11.98 -0.70 0.52
CA ASP A 61 -12.39 -2.04 0.09
C ASP A 61 -13.51 -1.96 -0.95
N ALA A 62 -14.49 -1.09 -0.74
CA ALA A 62 -15.56 -0.84 -1.70
C ALA A 62 -15.00 -0.29 -3.03
N ALA A 63 -14.06 0.64 -2.98
CA ALA A 63 -13.41 1.18 -4.17
C ALA A 63 -12.62 0.12 -4.94
N ILE A 64 -11.84 -0.73 -4.26
CA ILE A 64 -11.11 -1.85 -4.91
C ILE A 64 -12.09 -2.79 -5.62
N ALA A 65 -13.19 -3.15 -4.95
CA ALA A 65 -14.21 -4.02 -5.52
C ALA A 65 -14.83 -3.40 -6.79
N ALA A 66 -15.19 -2.11 -6.73
CA ALA A 66 -15.73 -1.38 -7.86
C ALA A 66 -14.75 -1.31 -9.05
N VAL A 67 -13.47 -1.04 -8.78
CA VAL A 67 -12.42 -1.03 -9.82
C VAL A 67 -12.27 -2.42 -10.45
N ARG A 68 -12.20 -3.48 -9.65
CA ARG A 68 -12.07 -4.86 -10.16
C ARG A 68 -13.28 -5.28 -11.01
N ALA A 69 -14.48 -4.83 -10.66
CA ALA A 69 -15.69 -5.10 -11.43
C ALA A 69 -15.67 -4.52 -12.85
N THR A 70 -14.82 -3.52 -13.12
CA THR A 70 -14.61 -2.99 -14.49
C THR A 70 -13.79 -3.91 -15.39
N GLY A 71 -13.18 -4.97 -14.84
CA GLY A 71 -12.24 -5.84 -15.54
C GLY A 71 -10.79 -5.34 -15.50
N ALA A 72 -10.50 -4.23 -14.81
CA ALA A 72 -9.14 -3.73 -14.66
C ALA A 72 -8.20 -4.77 -13.99
N PRO A 73 -6.96 -4.94 -14.49
CA PRO A 73 -6.03 -5.96 -14.01
C PRO A 73 -5.32 -5.52 -12.71
N VAL A 74 -6.08 -5.19 -11.66
CA VAL A 74 -5.55 -4.74 -10.37
C VAL A 74 -4.80 -5.88 -9.67
N THR A 75 -3.49 -5.75 -9.58
CA THR A 75 -2.57 -6.71 -8.95
C THR A 75 -1.97 -6.19 -7.64
N SER A 76 -2.05 -4.89 -7.37
CA SER A 76 -1.47 -4.30 -6.16
C SER A 76 -2.41 -3.34 -5.44
N CYS A 77 -2.60 -3.55 -4.14
CA CYS A 77 -3.38 -2.69 -3.26
C CYS A 77 -2.55 -2.21 -2.06
N HIS A 78 -2.61 -0.92 -1.74
CA HIS A 78 -1.81 -0.29 -0.68
C HIS A 78 -2.67 0.65 0.16
N ALA A 79 -2.70 0.45 1.47
CA ALA A 79 -3.43 1.33 2.39
C ALA A 79 -2.56 1.77 3.57
N ALA A 80 -1.76 0.85 4.12
CA ALA A 80 -0.93 1.13 5.28
C ALA A 80 0.22 2.10 4.96
N ASN A 81 0.22 3.25 5.62
CA ASN A 81 1.41 4.04 5.92
C ASN A 81 2.20 3.43 7.09
N SER A 82 3.24 4.10 7.60
CA SER A 82 4.07 3.57 8.70
C SER A 82 3.25 3.17 9.94
N PRO A 83 2.43 4.05 10.55
CA PRO A 83 1.63 3.68 11.71
C PRO A 83 0.49 2.70 11.35
N GLY A 84 -0.11 2.83 10.16
CA GLY A 84 -1.10 1.89 9.64
C GLY A 84 -0.58 0.45 9.55
N ALA A 85 0.68 0.29 9.14
CA ALA A 85 1.32 -1.02 9.06
C ALA A 85 1.55 -1.65 10.44
N MET A 86 1.75 -0.83 11.48
CA MET A 86 2.01 -1.32 12.84
C MET A 86 0.70 -1.67 13.56
N VAL A 87 -0.29 -0.77 13.55
CA VAL A 87 -1.49 -0.87 14.38
C VAL A 87 -2.65 -1.60 13.68
N PHE A 88 -2.75 -1.53 12.35
CA PHE A 88 -3.93 -2.02 11.62
C PHE A 88 -3.60 -3.21 10.70
N PRO A 89 -3.71 -4.47 11.17
CA PRO A 89 -3.49 -5.64 10.33
C PRO A 89 -4.29 -5.64 9.02
N ARG A 90 -5.54 -5.14 9.03
CA ARG A 90 -6.39 -5.02 7.83
C ARG A 90 -5.83 -4.06 6.76
N ALA A 91 -5.00 -3.09 7.16
CA ALA A 91 -4.36 -2.16 6.23
C ALA A 91 -3.14 -2.77 5.52
N ARG A 92 -2.62 -3.91 6.01
CA ARG A 92 -1.50 -4.66 5.42
C ARG A 92 -1.99 -5.46 4.22
N ARG A 93 -1.97 -4.82 3.05
CA ARG A 93 -2.36 -5.41 1.76
C ARG A 93 -1.10 -5.91 1.04
N ASP A 94 -1.05 -5.80 -0.29
CA ASP A 94 0.04 -6.34 -1.10
C ASP A 94 1.38 -5.63 -0.84
N LEU A 95 1.34 -4.30 -0.62
CA LEU A 95 2.51 -3.54 -0.14
C LEU A 95 2.10 -2.52 0.94
N VAL A 96 3.08 -2.09 1.73
CA VAL A 96 2.97 -1.08 2.78
C VAL A 96 3.96 0.07 2.55
N GLN A 97 3.56 1.30 2.90
CA GLN A 97 4.36 2.52 2.71
C GLN A 97 5.04 2.94 4.03
N VAL A 98 6.22 2.38 4.30
CA VAL A 98 6.93 2.50 5.59
C VAL A 98 8.04 3.55 5.60
N GLY A 99 7.79 4.75 5.05
CA GLY A 99 8.81 5.81 4.95
C GLY A 99 9.37 6.27 6.30
N LEU A 100 8.50 6.66 7.24
CA LEU A 100 8.91 7.13 8.57
C LEU A 100 9.55 5.99 9.38
N ALA A 101 8.95 4.80 9.32
CA ALA A 101 9.43 3.64 10.05
C ALA A 101 10.87 3.24 9.61
N LEU A 102 11.14 3.28 8.31
CA LEU A 102 12.47 3.00 7.77
C LEU A 102 13.49 4.07 8.18
N ALA A 103 13.13 5.35 8.11
CA ALA A 103 14.00 6.45 8.50
C ALA A 103 14.43 6.36 9.98
N LEU A 104 13.48 6.07 10.87
CA LEU A 104 13.75 5.90 12.30
C LEU A 104 14.59 4.65 12.59
N ALA A 105 14.34 3.55 11.87
CA ALA A 105 15.12 2.33 12.01
C ALA A 105 16.61 2.55 11.68
N THR A 106 16.90 3.34 10.65
CA THR A 106 18.29 3.68 10.26
C THR A 106 18.97 4.67 11.21
N ALA A 107 18.20 5.42 12.00
CA ALA A 107 18.69 6.40 12.97
C ALA A 107 18.88 5.81 14.39
N GLY A 108 18.72 4.49 14.57
CA GLY A 108 18.82 3.82 15.88
C GLY A 108 17.52 3.81 16.70
N GLY A 109 16.38 4.15 16.08
CA GLY A 109 15.04 4.09 16.68
C GLY A 109 14.38 2.69 16.62
N PRO A 110 13.19 2.51 17.23
CA PRO A 110 12.58 1.20 17.48
C PRO A 110 12.32 0.45 16.16
N THR A 111 13.03 -0.65 16.00
CA THR A 111 13.32 -1.27 14.70
C THR A 111 12.43 -2.49 14.41
N ASP A 112 11.91 -3.15 15.43
CA ASP A 112 11.36 -4.50 15.28
C ASP A 112 9.93 -4.55 14.72
N ALA A 113 9.03 -3.66 15.17
CA ALA A 113 7.63 -3.70 14.76
C ALA A 113 7.43 -3.34 13.27
N ALA A 114 8.17 -2.32 12.80
CA ALA A 114 8.14 -1.87 11.42
C ALA A 114 8.74 -2.89 10.44
N LEU A 115 9.91 -3.46 10.79
CA LEU A 115 10.51 -4.54 9.99
C LEU A 115 9.61 -5.78 9.99
N ALA A 116 8.99 -6.15 11.11
CA ALA A 116 8.10 -7.30 11.19
C ALA A 116 6.85 -7.11 10.32
N ALA A 117 6.29 -5.89 10.24
CA ALA A 117 5.17 -5.60 9.35
C ALA A 117 5.58 -5.68 7.87
N ALA A 118 6.74 -5.15 7.50
CA ALA A 118 7.27 -5.23 6.13
C ALA A 118 7.59 -6.68 5.71
N ARG A 119 8.15 -7.50 6.61
CA ARG A 119 8.48 -8.92 6.37
C ARG A 119 7.23 -9.80 6.17
N ARG A 120 6.10 -9.47 6.80
CA ARG A 120 4.85 -10.23 6.65
C ARG A 120 4.19 -10.05 5.28
N CYS A 121 4.21 -8.85 4.70
CA CYS A 121 3.71 -8.65 3.33
C CYS A 121 4.51 -9.44 2.29
N ALA A 122 5.81 -9.63 2.51
CA ALA A 122 6.67 -10.43 1.63
C ALA A 122 6.49 -11.96 1.76
N SER A 123 5.74 -12.46 2.75
CA SER A 123 5.56 -13.89 3.03
C SER A 123 4.11 -14.40 2.94
N SER A 124 3.13 -13.53 2.66
CA SER A 124 1.74 -13.96 2.41
C SER A 124 1.63 -14.72 1.08
N PRO A 125 0.87 -15.83 1.01
CA PRO A 125 0.71 -16.66 -0.21
C PRO A 125 -0.05 -15.96 -1.35
N THR A 126 -0.63 -14.78 -1.13
CA THR A 126 -1.18 -13.91 -2.18
C THR A 126 -0.13 -13.03 -2.86
N SER A 127 1.07 -12.89 -2.28
CA SER A 127 2.21 -12.28 -2.94
C SER A 127 2.73 -13.25 -3.99
N ARG A 128 2.19 -13.16 -5.21
CA ARG A 128 2.83 -13.79 -6.36
C ARG A 128 4.23 -13.17 -6.42
N SER A 129 5.26 -13.97 -6.19
CA SER A 129 6.63 -13.55 -6.47
C SER A 129 6.63 -12.99 -7.89
N CYS A 130 6.91 -11.69 -8.06
CA CYS A 130 7.18 -11.12 -9.37
C CYS A 130 8.41 -11.84 -9.93
N ALA A 131 8.20 -12.92 -10.67
CA ALA A 131 9.25 -13.73 -11.28
C ALA A 131 10.07 -12.95 -12.34
N GLY A 132 9.69 -11.69 -12.62
CA GLY A 132 10.40 -10.79 -13.53
C GLY A 132 11.36 -9.79 -12.87
N CYS A 133 11.37 -9.63 -11.54
CA CYS A 133 12.28 -8.66 -10.90
C CYS A 133 13.56 -9.35 -10.45
N ARG A 134 14.44 -9.68 -11.42
CA ARG A 134 15.83 -10.00 -11.09
C ARG A 134 16.47 -8.71 -10.55
N PRO A 135 17.05 -8.69 -9.34
CA PRO A 135 17.97 -7.61 -9.01
C PRO A 135 19.12 -7.68 -10.02
N ALA A 136 19.41 -6.55 -10.68
CA ALA A 136 20.60 -6.41 -11.49
C ALA A 136 21.78 -6.76 -10.59
N ARG A 137 22.43 -7.90 -10.85
CA ARG A 137 23.70 -8.22 -10.22
C ARG A 137 24.68 -7.15 -10.72
N GLY A 138 25.00 -6.20 -9.86
CA GLY A 138 26.21 -5.40 -10.04
C GLY A 138 27.36 -6.38 -10.17
N SER A 139 28.02 -6.37 -11.33
CA SER A 139 29.21 -7.15 -11.59
C SER A 139 30.28 -6.75 -10.56
N ALA A 140 30.59 -7.66 -9.64
CA ALA A 140 31.84 -7.60 -8.90
C ALA A 140 32.96 -7.81 -9.92
N THR A 141 33.60 -6.73 -10.34
CA THR A 141 34.96 -6.81 -10.89
C THR A 141 35.89 -7.11 -9.72
N ALA A 142 36.33 -8.37 -9.66
CA ALA A 142 37.51 -8.75 -8.92
C ALA A 142 38.70 -7.96 -9.48
N ALA A 143 39.36 -7.17 -8.63
CA ALA A 143 40.70 -6.69 -8.90
C ALA A 143 41.64 -7.43 -7.94
N SER A 144 42.30 -8.44 -8.49
CA SER A 144 43.53 -9.02 -7.95
C SER A 144 44.71 -8.34 -8.65
N ALA A 145 45.52 -7.63 -7.89
CA ALA A 145 46.96 -7.43 -8.10
C ALA A 145 47.56 -6.92 -6.79
#